data_AF-A0A2A2R4W6-F1
#
_entry.id   AF-A0A2A2R4W6-F1
#
_cell.length_a   1.000
_cell.length_b   1.000
_cell.length_c   1.000
_cell.angle_alpha   90.00
_cell.angle_beta   90.00
_cell.angle_gamma   90.00
#
_symmetry.space_group_name_H-M   'P 1'
#
loop_
_entity.id
_entity.type
_entity.pdbx_description
1 polymer ?
#
loop_
_entity_poly.entity_id
_entity_poly.type
_entity_poly.pdbx_seq_one_letter_code
_entity_poly.pdbx_strand_id
1 'polypeptide(L)'
;MKHYTFWIMALLVMIGGIIATPAATWVGNGDANNGGNWSTTTNWDGSVPGATDTATLGNVTTGTRTVVYDSASSGFLTSLQLEQSTASAINKLSIQRDLTLSSELVIGASAGSSIVRLGGAASKVTLQVGDTASSPGITLNSGGTFILDFISGGVTGSDLKSNVTINTGGVFQVGSSESGSSSSTAQATVVRSMTLSGGQMVLDTTDYSAIRLSIQGNFTATGGSISTTSGSGGNLYFDGTTVSLGNTSIGSVNFTMRGSGNKTLSIDRALNRLYLIGRNSADLTVNVSAPSTTGLYFTHESVGKTVTMQLTSDLALATNGVQPQATGGATSGTTTYGIDANGFTLDLTAGQSYGKWTPNKGSETTAAWELTTSAANGRIKATAFDFSTTNVTTHVGAGLILEAVSGSNATTKVNNLSGTGVIETSSVFRFNPTSSASTSTLQSNRDIGILEIKKGTLSIAGTTDFSAKGGIAISAGATLNLDQRMVSTSLFTFGVSGTDKGVLTGGNAAVSLADARIVFDLSGTIVAGTYDVFDTISGITGTPSSVAISGNQTLELTRSGTTWSGSSGGFDYTFSTDTGLFQIAAVPEPRTKHALLIGSLLLLVTGVWRQHRHHRA
;
A
#
# COMPACT_ATOMS: atom_id res chain seq x y z
N MET A 1 -75.04 -23.04 5.55
CA MET A 1 -74.24 -24.09 4.89
C MET A 1 -74.22 -23.80 3.40
N LYS A 2 -73.09 -23.35 2.87
CA LYS A 2 -72.90 -23.07 1.44
C LYS A 2 -71.71 -23.92 0.98
N HIS A 3 -71.98 -24.88 0.10
CA HIS A 3 -70.98 -25.71 -0.55
C HIS A 3 -70.30 -24.88 -1.64
N TYR A 4 -68.97 -24.74 -1.56
CA TYR A 4 -68.15 -24.20 -2.65
C TYR A 4 -67.51 -25.37 -3.39
N THR A 5 -67.95 -25.55 -4.63
CA THR A 5 -67.37 -26.47 -5.62
C THR A 5 -66.05 -25.88 -6.10
N PHE A 6 -64.93 -26.50 -5.72
CA PHE A 6 -63.60 -26.17 -6.22
C PHE A 6 -63.47 -26.62 -7.68
N TRP A 7 -63.26 -25.66 -8.59
CA TRP A 7 -62.81 -25.93 -9.95
C TRP A 7 -61.30 -26.08 -9.95
N ILE A 8 -60.82 -27.27 -10.30
CA ILE A 8 -59.40 -27.54 -10.60
C ILE A 8 -59.15 -27.06 -12.04
N MET A 9 -58.45 -25.94 -12.20
CA MET A 9 -57.82 -25.56 -13.48
C MET A 9 -56.56 -26.42 -13.63
N ALA A 10 -56.61 -27.37 -14.56
CA ALA A 10 -55.43 -28.12 -15.01
C ALA A 10 -54.51 -27.17 -15.80
N LEU A 11 -53.40 -26.76 -15.18
CA LEU A 11 -52.29 -26.13 -15.87
C LEU A 11 -51.56 -27.23 -16.66
N LEU A 12 -51.79 -27.25 -17.97
CA LEU A 12 -51.06 -28.10 -18.91
C LEU A 12 -49.61 -27.58 -18.99
N VAL A 13 -48.72 -28.16 -18.18
CA VAL A 13 -47.27 -28.00 -18.34
C VAL A 13 -46.90 -28.68 -19.66
N MET A 14 -46.66 -27.89 -20.71
CA MET A 14 -45.94 -28.38 -21.88
C MET A 14 -44.52 -28.72 -21.42
N ILE A 15 -44.29 -29.99 -21.12
CA ILE A 15 -42.97 -30.59 -21.08
C ILE A 15 -42.46 -30.51 -22.52
N GLY A 16 -41.85 -29.38 -22.88
CA GLY A 16 -40.96 -29.33 -24.03
C GLY A 16 -39.85 -30.32 -23.73
N GLY A 17 -39.90 -31.50 -24.37
CA GLY A 17 -38.81 -32.45 -24.28
C GLY A 17 -37.52 -31.73 -24.65
N ILE A 18 -36.58 -31.68 -23.71
CA ILE A 18 -35.22 -31.22 -23.99
C ILE A 18 -34.71 -32.20 -25.05
N ILE A 19 -34.68 -31.78 -26.31
CA ILE A 19 -34.08 -32.57 -27.38
C ILE A 19 -32.63 -32.73 -26.97
N ALA A 20 -32.20 -33.97 -26.71
CA ALA A 20 -30.81 -34.27 -26.44
C ALA A 20 -29.98 -33.73 -27.61
N THR A 21 -29.10 -32.78 -27.33
CA THR A 21 -28.17 -32.25 -28.34
C THR A 21 -27.33 -33.41 -28.88
N PRO A 22 -27.10 -33.50 -30.20
CA PRO A 22 -26.26 -34.54 -30.76
C PRO A 22 -24.88 -34.47 -30.09
N ALA A 23 -24.47 -35.57 -29.47
CA ALA A 23 -23.12 -35.72 -28.97
C ALA A 23 -22.30 -36.46 -30.02
N ALA A 24 -21.16 -35.89 -30.41
CA ALA A 24 -20.20 -36.52 -31.29
C ALA A 24 -18.92 -36.84 -30.49
N THR A 25 -18.49 -38.09 -30.56
CA THR A 25 -17.36 -38.63 -29.80
C THR A 25 -16.17 -38.86 -30.71
N TRP A 26 -14.99 -38.47 -30.23
CA TRP A 26 -13.74 -38.77 -30.92
C TRP A 26 -13.42 -40.27 -30.88
N VAL A 27 -13.34 -40.89 -32.04
CA VAL A 27 -12.98 -42.31 -32.23
C VAL A 27 -11.62 -42.51 -32.90
N GLY A 28 -10.96 -41.43 -33.34
CA GLY A 28 -9.59 -41.48 -33.89
C GLY A 28 -9.40 -42.48 -35.05
N ASN A 29 -10.38 -42.56 -35.94
CA ASN A 29 -10.41 -43.52 -37.06
C ASN A 29 -10.31 -44.99 -36.60
N GLY A 30 -11.01 -45.33 -35.51
CA GLY A 30 -11.09 -46.68 -34.95
C GLY A 30 -10.11 -46.97 -33.81
N ASP A 31 -9.19 -46.05 -33.50
CA ASP A 31 -8.34 -46.10 -32.31
C ASP A 31 -8.44 -44.79 -31.53
N ALA A 32 -9.04 -44.86 -30.34
CA ALA A 32 -9.26 -43.71 -29.49
C ALA A 32 -7.96 -43.04 -29.02
N ASN A 33 -6.80 -43.68 -29.12
CA ASN A 33 -5.50 -43.07 -28.78
C ASN A 33 -4.96 -42.19 -29.93
N ASN A 34 -5.48 -42.34 -31.16
CA ASN A 34 -5.01 -41.56 -32.30
C ASN A 34 -5.45 -40.09 -32.20
N GLY A 35 -4.47 -39.21 -32.43
CA GLY A 35 -4.70 -37.79 -32.64
C GLY A 35 -5.14 -37.47 -34.07
N GLY A 36 -5.23 -36.18 -34.38
CA GLY A 36 -5.53 -35.72 -35.73
C GLY A 36 -6.31 -34.40 -35.76
N ASN A 37 -6.67 -33.98 -36.96
CA ASN A 37 -7.46 -32.78 -37.17
C ASN A 37 -8.93 -33.02 -36.81
N TRP A 38 -9.54 -32.02 -36.18
CA TRP A 38 -10.94 -32.01 -35.79
C TRP A 38 -11.86 -32.09 -37.00
N SER A 39 -11.50 -31.40 -38.09
CA SER A 39 -12.29 -31.36 -39.33
C SER A 39 -12.36 -32.69 -40.11
N THR A 40 -11.58 -33.70 -39.72
CA THR A 40 -11.57 -35.01 -40.39
C THR A 40 -12.75 -35.87 -39.93
N THR A 41 -13.72 -36.10 -40.82
CA THR A 41 -14.96 -36.84 -40.50
C THR A 41 -14.73 -38.24 -39.94
N THR A 42 -13.72 -38.98 -40.44
CA THR A 42 -13.44 -40.35 -39.98
C THR A 42 -12.96 -40.43 -38.52
N ASN A 43 -12.63 -39.30 -37.89
CA ASN A 43 -12.22 -39.26 -36.49
C ASN A 43 -13.40 -39.20 -35.52
N TRP A 44 -14.64 -39.09 -36.00
CA TRP A 44 -15.86 -38.97 -35.20
C TRP A 44 -16.77 -40.19 -35.38
N ASP A 45 -17.55 -40.52 -34.36
CA ASP A 45 -18.63 -41.53 -34.39
C ASP A 45 -19.86 -41.10 -35.23
N GLY A 46 -19.71 -40.09 -36.09
CA GLY A 46 -20.75 -39.49 -36.89
C GLY A 46 -20.20 -38.33 -37.74
N SER A 47 -20.96 -37.24 -37.83
CA SER A 47 -20.48 -36.00 -38.45
C SER A 47 -19.49 -35.28 -37.55
N VAL A 48 -18.62 -34.46 -38.17
CA VAL A 48 -17.78 -33.51 -37.43
C VAL A 48 -18.69 -32.59 -36.59
N PRO A 49 -18.42 -32.40 -35.28
CA PRO A 49 -19.25 -31.56 -34.42
C PRO A 49 -19.38 -30.13 -34.97
N GLY A 50 -20.63 -29.70 -35.12
CA GLY A 50 -21.05 -28.36 -35.52
C GLY A 50 -21.48 -27.48 -34.34
N ALA A 51 -22.09 -26.33 -34.65
CA ALA A 51 -22.39 -25.30 -33.66
C ALA A 51 -23.36 -25.75 -32.53
N THR A 52 -24.30 -26.63 -32.84
CA THR A 52 -25.32 -27.10 -31.89
C THR A 52 -24.89 -28.32 -31.09
N ASP A 53 -23.68 -28.81 -31.33
CA ASP A 53 -23.30 -30.15 -30.88
C ASP A 53 -22.48 -30.09 -29.59
N THR A 54 -22.53 -31.22 -28.87
CA THR A 54 -21.61 -31.54 -27.80
C THR A 54 -20.48 -32.39 -28.38
N ALA A 55 -19.23 -32.00 -28.16
CA ALA A 55 -18.09 -32.81 -28.57
C ALA A 55 -17.41 -33.46 -27.37
N THR A 56 -17.16 -34.76 -27.45
CA THR A 56 -16.51 -35.54 -26.38
C THR A 56 -15.20 -36.15 -26.86
N LEU A 57 -14.11 -35.77 -26.20
CA LEU A 57 -12.79 -36.37 -26.35
C LEU A 57 -12.61 -37.44 -25.27
N GLY A 58 -12.99 -38.68 -25.58
CA GLY A 58 -12.99 -39.81 -24.64
C GLY A 58 -11.60 -40.21 -24.12
N ASN A 59 -11.55 -41.08 -23.11
CA ASN A 59 -10.31 -41.46 -22.41
C ASN A 59 -9.19 -41.99 -23.34
N VAL A 60 -7.96 -41.52 -23.11
CA VAL A 60 -6.74 -42.06 -23.74
C VAL A 60 -6.18 -43.17 -22.87
N THR A 61 -5.95 -44.34 -23.47
CA THR A 61 -5.52 -45.55 -22.75
C THR A 61 -4.00 -45.68 -22.64
N THR A 62 -3.24 -45.16 -23.60
CA THR A 62 -1.76 -45.14 -23.54
C THR A 62 -1.18 -43.92 -24.24
N GLY A 63 0.00 -43.47 -23.81
CA GLY A 63 0.74 -42.40 -24.47
C GLY A 63 0.06 -41.04 -24.43
N THR A 64 0.21 -40.26 -25.50
CA THR A 64 -0.35 -38.91 -25.65
C THR A 64 -1.18 -38.83 -26.91
N ARG A 65 -2.45 -38.45 -26.79
CA ARG A 65 -3.30 -38.06 -27.93
C ARG A 65 -3.30 -36.55 -28.08
N THR A 66 -3.08 -36.05 -29.29
CA THR A 66 -3.29 -34.63 -29.62
C THR A 66 -4.36 -34.49 -30.69
N VAL A 67 -5.49 -33.88 -30.33
CA VAL A 67 -6.55 -33.46 -31.27
C VAL A 67 -6.34 -31.97 -31.59
N VAL A 68 -6.41 -31.60 -32.86
CA VAL A 68 -6.21 -30.22 -33.33
C VAL A 68 -7.55 -29.64 -33.78
N TYR A 69 -8.07 -28.65 -33.05
CA TYR A 69 -9.21 -27.83 -33.50
C TYR A 69 -8.70 -26.85 -34.56
N ASP A 70 -8.69 -27.33 -35.81
CA ASP A 70 -8.04 -26.71 -36.95
C ASP A 70 -8.92 -25.69 -37.68
N SER A 71 -8.33 -24.99 -38.66
CA SER A 71 -8.98 -23.90 -39.40
C SER A 71 -10.29 -24.29 -40.10
N ALA A 72 -10.53 -25.57 -40.41
CA ALA A 72 -11.75 -26.03 -41.08
C ALA A 72 -12.91 -26.38 -40.13
N SER A 73 -12.72 -26.33 -38.80
CA SER A 73 -13.78 -26.62 -37.82
C SER A 73 -14.89 -25.55 -37.78
N SER A 74 -15.96 -25.76 -37.03
CA SER A 74 -17.13 -24.86 -36.99
C SER A 74 -16.84 -23.46 -36.41
N GLY A 75 -15.87 -23.35 -35.48
CA GLY A 75 -15.64 -22.16 -34.65
C GLY A 75 -16.61 -22.00 -33.47
N PHE A 76 -17.58 -22.91 -33.32
CA PHE A 76 -18.60 -22.86 -32.27
C PHE A 76 -18.99 -24.28 -31.85
N LEU A 77 -19.19 -24.50 -30.55
CA LEU A 77 -19.78 -25.73 -30.00
C LEU A 77 -20.72 -25.36 -28.85
N THR A 78 -21.70 -26.23 -28.58
CA THR A 78 -22.54 -26.08 -27.39
C THR A 78 -21.76 -26.44 -26.13
N SER A 79 -21.07 -27.58 -26.15
CA SER A 79 -20.19 -28.00 -25.07
C SER A 79 -19.03 -28.86 -25.58
N LEU A 80 -17.97 -28.92 -24.77
CA LEU A 80 -16.77 -29.69 -25.03
C LEU A 80 -16.40 -30.44 -23.75
N GLN A 81 -16.19 -31.75 -23.86
CA GLN A 81 -15.82 -32.63 -22.76
C GLN A 81 -14.49 -33.32 -23.06
N LEU A 82 -13.59 -33.33 -22.08
CA LEU A 82 -12.34 -34.10 -22.11
C LEU A 82 -12.39 -35.11 -20.97
N GLU A 83 -12.32 -36.39 -21.31
CA GLU A 83 -12.27 -37.47 -20.33
C GLU A 83 -10.85 -38.01 -20.25
N GLN A 84 -10.31 -38.13 -19.04
CA GLN A 84 -9.04 -38.79 -18.81
C GLN A 84 -9.03 -39.46 -17.43
N SER A 85 -8.84 -40.77 -17.44
CA SER A 85 -8.88 -41.65 -16.26
C SER A 85 -7.78 -42.70 -16.25
N THR A 86 -6.93 -42.75 -17.27
CA THR A 86 -5.78 -43.67 -17.30
C THR A 86 -4.51 -42.96 -16.84
N ALA A 87 -3.83 -43.55 -15.85
CA ALA A 87 -2.59 -43.02 -15.30
C ALA A 87 -1.51 -42.85 -16.37
N SER A 88 -0.73 -41.78 -16.28
CA SER A 88 0.36 -41.40 -17.19
C SER A 88 -0.02 -41.14 -18.65
N ALA A 89 -1.28 -41.37 -19.05
CA ALA A 89 -1.77 -41.02 -20.37
C ALA A 89 -2.21 -39.55 -20.43
N ILE A 90 -2.06 -38.93 -21.60
CA ILE A 90 -2.34 -37.51 -21.84
C ILE A 90 -3.39 -37.37 -22.95
N ASN A 91 -4.48 -36.67 -22.63
CA ASN A 91 -5.52 -36.27 -23.58
C ASN A 91 -5.40 -34.76 -23.86
N LYS A 92 -4.85 -34.41 -25.03
CA LYS A 92 -4.53 -33.03 -25.40
C LYS A 92 -5.43 -32.52 -26.52
N LEU A 93 -6.03 -31.35 -26.32
CA LEU A 93 -6.69 -30.56 -27.35
C LEU A 93 -5.87 -29.29 -27.64
N SER A 94 -5.49 -29.08 -28.90
CA SER A 94 -4.85 -27.86 -29.39
C SER A 94 -5.86 -27.04 -30.18
N ILE A 95 -6.20 -25.85 -29.69
CA ILE A 95 -7.13 -24.92 -30.33
C ILE A 95 -6.33 -23.93 -31.18
N GLN A 96 -6.43 -24.07 -32.50
CA GLN A 96 -5.65 -23.30 -33.48
C GLN A 96 -6.50 -22.35 -34.33
N ARG A 97 -7.78 -22.19 -33.99
CA ARG A 97 -8.69 -21.18 -34.54
C ARG A 97 -9.65 -20.70 -33.46
N ASP A 98 -10.30 -19.57 -33.71
CA ASP A 98 -11.30 -19.04 -32.79
C ASP A 98 -12.39 -20.08 -32.50
N LEU A 99 -12.70 -20.23 -31.20
CA LEU A 99 -13.71 -21.14 -30.68
C LEU A 99 -14.58 -20.41 -29.67
N THR A 100 -15.90 -20.56 -29.83
CA THR A 100 -16.89 -20.18 -28.82
C THR A 100 -17.59 -21.41 -28.27
N LEU A 101 -17.66 -21.52 -26.94
CA LEU A 101 -18.44 -22.50 -26.20
C LEU A 101 -19.59 -21.79 -25.47
N SER A 102 -20.82 -22.29 -25.59
CA SER A 102 -21.94 -21.75 -24.81
C SER A 102 -21.98 -22.27 -23.37
N SER A 103 -21.47 -23.47 -23.14
CA SER A 103 -21.43 -24.13 -21.83
C SER A 103 -20.06 -24.03 -21.17
N GLU A 104 -19.98 -24.39 -19.88
CA GLU A 104 -18.71 -24.48 -19.14
C GLU A 104 -17.72 -25.43 -19.83
N LEU A 105 -16.43 -25.09 -19.76
CA LEU A 105 -15.35 -26.00 -20.10
C LEU A 105 -14.64 -26.44 -18.81
N VAL A 106 -14.82 -27.71 -18.44
CA VAL A 106 -14.13 -28.32 -17.30
C VAL A 106 -12.93 -29.11 -17.80
N ILE A 107 -11.76 -28.82 -17.24
CA ILE A 107 -10.50 -29.50 -17.58
C ILE A 107 -9.97 -30.16 -16.31
N GLY A 108 -9.92 -31.48 -16.32
CA GLY A 108 -9.46 -32.29 -15.20
C GLY A 108 -9.26 -33.74 -15.61
N ALA A 109 -8.63 -34.52 -14.75
CA ALA A 109 -8.42 -35.94 -14.94
C ALA A 109 -8.52 -36.68 -13.59
N SER A 110 -9.13 -37.86 -13.57
CA SER A 110 -9.12 -38.72 -12.38
C SER A 110 -7.81 -39.51 -12.25
N ALA A 111 -7.11 -39.74 -13.36
CA ALA A 111 -5.71 -40.15 -13.43
C ALA A 111 -5.12 -39.72 -14.79
N GLY A 112 -3.81 -39.52 -14.89
CA GLY A 112 -3.19 -38.99 -16.11
C GLY A 112 -3.34 -37.47 -16.22
N SER A 113 -3.49 -36.94 -17.44
CA SER A 113 -3.68 -35.50 -17.64
C SER A 113 -4.58 -35.11 -18.81
N SER A 114 -5.44 -34.12 -18.59
CA SER A 114 -6.22 -33.44 -19.62
C SER A 114 -5.59 -32.08 -19.90
N ILE A 115 -5.22 -31.82 -21.15
CA ILE A 115 -4.53 -30.59 -21.54
C ILE A 115 -5.33 -29.87 -22.62
N VAL A 116 -5.66 -28.60 -22.40
CA VAL A 116 -6.16 -27.71 -23.44
C VAL A 116 -5.11 -26.63 -23.70
N ARG A 117 -4.65 -26.53 -24.94
CA ARG A 117 -3.71 -25.50 -25.38
C ARG A 117 -4.42 -24.55 -26.34
N LEU A 118 -4.42 -23.26 -26.02
CA LEU A 118 -4.88 -22.20 -26.91
C LEU A 118 -3.67 -21.55 -27.59
N GLY A 119 -3.50 -21.80 -28.89
CA GLY A 119 -2.34 -21.33 -29.66
C GLY A 119 -1.68 -22.45 -30.47
N GLY A 120 -0.45 -22.21 -30.93
CA GLY A 120 0.23 -23.05 -31.92
C GLY A 120 -0.14 -22.73 -33.38
N ALA A 121 -0.97 -21.72 -33.60
CA ALA A 121 -1.30 -21.18 -34.92
C ALA A 121 -0.34 -20.05 -35.33
N ALA A 122 -0.27 -19.75 -36.63
CA ALA A 122 0.47 -18.60 -37.17
C ALA A 122 -0.20 -17.24 -36.86
N SER A 123 -1.36 -17.24 -36.21
CA SER A 123 -2.14 -16.04 -35.90
C SER A 123 -2.76 -16.11 -34.50
N LYS A 124 -3.24 -14.97 -34.03
CA LYS A 124 -3.89 -14.86 -32.72
C LYS A 124 -5.18 -15.68 -32.71
N VAL A 125 -5.40 -16.42 -31.63
CA VAL A 125 -6.62 -17.21 -31.41
C VAL A 125 -7.39 -16.65 -30.20
N THR A 126 -8.72 -16.68 -30.29
CA THR A 126 -9.63 -16.35 -29.20
C THR A 126 -10.42 -17.59 -28.77
N LEU A 127 -10.38 -17.91 -27.47
CA LEU A 127 -11.36 -18.82 -26.87
C LEU A 127 -12.36 -18.01 -26.06
N GLN A 128 -13.64 -18.17 -26.38
CA GLN A 128 -14.74 -17.63 -25.60
C GLN A 128 -15.52 -18.79 -24.97
N VAL A 129 -15.75 -18.73 -23.66
CA VAL A 129 -16.61 -19.68 -22.95
C VAL A 129 -17.66 -18.86 -22.20
N GLY A 130 -18.92 -19.12 -22.53
CA GLY A 130 -20.04 -18.29 -22.11
C GLY A 130 -20.13 -16.95 -22.86
N ASP A 131 -21.34 -16.43 -22.97
CA ASP A 131 -21.70 -15.18 -23.66
C ASP A 131 -21.58 -13.92 -22.80
N THR A 132 -21.70 -14.03 -21.47
CA THR A 132 -21.70 -12.89 -20.53
C THR A 132 -20.68 -13.05 -19.40
N ALA A 133 -20.42 -11.96 -18.66
CA ALA A 133 -19.54 -11.99 -17.48
C ALA A 133 -20.06 -12.90 -16.34
N SER A 134 -21.35 -13.22 -16.32
CA SER A 134 -21.99 -14.16 -15.39
C SER A 134 -22.11 -15.59 -15.93
N SER A 135 -21.75 -15.80 -17.20
CA SER A 135 -21.88 -17.10 -17.87
C SER A 135 -20.82 -18.08 -17.36
N PRO A 136 -21.07 -19.40 -17.50
CA PRO A 136 -20.11 -20.44 -17.15
C PRO A 136 -18.75 -20.18 -17.81
N GLY A 137 -17.68 -20.50 -17.07
CA GLY A 137 -16.31 -20.21 -17.45
C GLY A 137 -15.49 -21.45 -17.79
N ILE A 138 -14.20 -21.36 -17.54
CA ILE A 138 -13.27 -22.48 -17.56
C ILE A 138 -12.95 -22.86 -16.12
N THR A 139 -13.09 -24.15 -15.80
CA THR A 139 -12.73 -24.69 -14.49
C THR A 139 -11.59 -25.69 -14.66
N LEU A 140 -10.47 -25.44 -13.98
CA LEU A 140 -9.30 -26.32 -13.94
C LEU A 140 -9.29 -27.09 -12.63
N ASN A 141 -9.42 -28.40 -12.73
CA ASN A 141 -9.38 -29.33 -11.60
C ASN A 141 -8.08 -30.14 -11.63
N SER A 142 -7.89 -30.99 -10.61
CA SER A 142 -6.76 -31.92 -10.54
C SER A 142 -6.53 -32.66 -11.86
N GLY A 143 -5.26 -32.74 -12.28
CA GLY A 143 -4.86 -33.37 -13.54
C GLY A 143 -5.23 -32.57 -14.80
N GLY A 144 -5.84 -31.40 -14.66
CA GLY A 144 -6.18 -30.49 -15.75
C GLY A 144 -5.17 -29.37 -15.93
N THR A 145 -4.74 -29.15 -17.18
CA THR A 145 -3.85 -28.05 -17.55
C THR A 145 -4.47 -27.22 -18.68
N PHE A 146 -4.53 -25.90 -18.51
CA PHE A 146 -4.82 -24.97 -19.59
C PHE A 146 -3.56 -24.16 -19.91
N ILE A 147 -3.15 -24.18 -21.18
CA ILE A 147 -1.97 -23.46 -21.67
C ILE A 147 -2.46 -22.33 -22.58
N LEU A 148 -2.21 -21.10 -22.17
CA LEU A 148 -2.42 -19.90 -22.96
C LEU A 148 -1.11 -19.53 -23.66
N ASP A 149 -1.00 -19.87 -24.94
CA ASP A 149 0.26 -19.85 -25.65
C ASP A 149 0.43 -18.62 -26.57
N PHE A 150 1.68 -18.38 -26.97
CA PHE A 150 2.04 -17.25 -27.82
C PHE A 150 2.02 -17.62 -29.30
N ILE A 151 1.86 -16.59 -30.14
CA ILE A 151 2.02 -16.73 -31.59
C ILE A 151 3.51 -16.92 -31.89
N SER A 152 3.86 -17.94 -32.65
CA SER A 152 5.26 -18.19 -33.05
C SER A 152 5.83 -16.96 -33.76
N GLY A 153 7.00 -16.47 -33.31
CA GLY A 153 7.66 -15.28 -33.85
C GLY A 153 6.98 -13.93 -33.54
N GLY A 154 5.91 -13.91 -32.73
CA GLY A 154 5.17 -12.70 -32.36
C GLY A 154 5.46 -12.17 -30.94
N VAL A 155 4.96 -10.95 -30.67
CA VAL A 155 4.94 -10.31 -29.33
C VAL A 155 3.58 -10.41 -28.63
N THR A 156 2.59 -10.99 -29.30
CA THR A 156 1.20 -11.12 -28.79
C THR A 156 0.82 -12.58 -28.60
N GLY A 157 0.11 -12.86 -27.51
CA GLY A 157 -0.53 -14.13 -27.24
C GLY A 157 -2.01 -14.16 -27.61
N SER A 158 -2.60 -15.34 -27.43
CA SER A 158 -4.03 -15.58 -27.60
C SER A 158 -4.87 -14.85 -26.54
N ASP A 159 -6.15 -14.59 -26.86
CA ASP A 159 -7.10 -13.98 -25.93
C ASP A 159 -8.05 -15.04 -25.36
N LEU A 160 -8.29 -14.95 -24.05
CA LEU A 160 -9.27 -15.75 -23.34
C LEU A 160 -10.43 -14.87 -22.87
N LYS A 161 -11.59 -15.03 -23.50
CA LYS A 161 -12.84 -14.34 -23.15
C LYS A 161 -13.71 -15.21 -22.26
N SER A 162 -13.17 -15.58 -21.10
CA SER A 162 -13.85 -16.46 -20.14
C SER A 162 -13.47 -16.12 -18.71
N ASN A 163 -14.38 -16.42 -17.77
CA ASN A 163 -14.01 -16.51 -16.37
C ASN A 163 -13.13 -17.75 -16.18
N VAL A 164 -12.09 -17.67 -15.36
CA VAL A 164 -11.21 -18.82 -15.10
C VAL A 164 -11.20 -19.15 -13.61
N THR A 165 -11.49 -20.40 -13.26
CA THR A 165 -11.37 -20.92 -11.90
C THR A 165 -10.30 -22.01 -11.86
N ILE A 166 -9.31 -21.85 -10.99
CA ILE A 166 -8.18 -22.77 -10.84
C ILE A 166 -8.29 -23.43 -9.46
N ASN A 167 -8.84 -24.64 -9.42
CA ASN A 167 -9.00 -25.43 -8.21
C ASN A 167 -7.70 -26.19 -7.87
N THR A 168 -7.68 -26.81 -6.69
CA THR A 168 -6.55 -27.62 -6.23
C THR A 168 -6.15 -28.67 -7.26
N GLY A 169 -4.85 -28.69 -7.59
CA GLY A 169 -4.26 -29.60 -8.57
C GLY A 169 -4.45 -29.20 -10.04
N GLY A 170 -5.21 -28.15 -10.35
CA GLY A 170 -5.31 -27.58 -11.69
C GLY A 170 -4.16 -26.62 -12.01
N VAL A 171 -3.79 -26.51 -13.28
CA VAL A 171 -2.67 -25.68 -13.74
C VAL A 171 -3.11 -24.73 -14.86
N PHE A 172 -2.97 -23.43 -14.63
CA PHE A 172 -3.06 -22.41 -15.68
C PHE A 172 -1.65 -21.95 -16.04
N GLN A 173 -1.23 -22.20 -17.28
CA GLN A 173 0.10 -21.87 -17.77
C GLN A 173 0.01 -20.81 -18.86
N VAL A 174 0.94 -19.84 -18.84
CA VAL A 174 1.12 -18.84 -19.90
C VAL A 174 2.48 -19.06 -20.56
N GLY A 175 2.45 -19.22 -21.89
CA GLY A 175 3.59 -19.61 -22.69
C GLY A 175 3.89 -21.11 -22.61
N SER A 176 4.60 -21.62 -23.62
CA SER A 176 5.12 -22.98 -23.63
C SER A 176 6.39 -23.08 -24.47
N SER A 177 7.25 -24.05 -24.15
CA SER A 177 8.41 -24.40 -24.98
C SER A 177 8.02 -25.01 -26.33
N GLU A 178 6.79 -25.51 -26.47
CA GLU A 178 6.31 -26.19 -27.68
C GLU A 178 6.06 -25.26 -28.88
N SER A 179 5.92 -23.95 -28.69
CA SER A 179 5.71 -22.96 -29.76
C SER A 179 7.00 -22.45 -30.41
N GLY A 180 8.17 -22.88 -29.91
CA GLY A 180 9.48 -22.35 -30.27
C GLY A 180 9.84 -21.07 -29.51
N SER A 181 11.11 -20.69 -29.57
CA SER A 181 11.65 -19.52 -28.87
C SER A 181 11.18 -18.20 -29.51
N SER A 182 10.85 -17.21 -28.67
CA SER A 182 10.66 -15.82 -29.10
C SER A 182 11.74 -14.95 -28.48
N SER A 183 12.38 -14.11 -29.28
CA SER A 183 13.40 -13.14 -28.81
C SER A 183 12.81 -11.95 -28.06
N SER A 184 11.47 -11.86 -27.96
CA SER A 184 10.75 -10.64 -27.57
C SER A 184 9.80 -10.85 -26.39
N THR A 185 9.38 -9.76 -25.76
CA THR A 185 8.42 -9.79 -24.66
C THR A 185 7.01 -10.12 -25.15
N ALA A 186 6.41 -11.19 -24.63
CA ALA A 186 5.10 -11.65 -25.07
C ALA A 186 4.00 -11.39 -24.03
N GLN A 187 2.79 -11.00 -24.48
CA GLN A 187 1.64 -10.75 -23.62
C GLN A 187 0.40 -11.54 -24.05
N ALA A 188 -0.19 -12.29 -23.13
CA ALA A 188 -1.49 -12.93 -23.29
C ALA A 188 -2.57 -12.23 -22.45
N THR A 189 -3.85 -12.40 -22.79
CA THR A 189 -4.95 -11.66 -22.14
C THR A 189 -6.08 -12.59 -21.70
N VAL A 190 -6.53 -12.40 -20.46
CA VAL A 190 -7.79 -12.91 -19.92
C VAL A 190 -8.71 -11.71 -19.72
N VAL A 191 -9.81 -11.68 -20.47
CA VAL A 191 -10.71 -10.51 -20.54
C VAL A 191 -11.65 -10.45 -19.33
N ARG A 192 -12.01 -11.59 -18.75
CA ARG A 192 -12.91 -11.66 -17.59
C ARG A 192 -12.15 -11.99 -16.30
N SER A 193 -12.89 -12.31 -15.25
CA SER A 193 -12.33 -12.54 -13.92
C SER A 193 -11.57 -13.85 -13.83
N MET A 194 -10.62 -13.93 -12.90
CA MET A 194 -9.86 -15.13 -12.62
C MET A 194 -9.78 -15.39 -11.12
N THR A 195 -10.00 -16.65 -10.73
CA THR A 195 -9.98 -17.14 -9.36
C THR A 195 -8.98 -18.28 -9.23
N LEU A 196 -8.04 -18.16 -8.27
CA LEU A 196 -7.08 -19.20 -7.90
C LEU A 196 -7.41 -19.72 -6.49
N SER A 197 -8.03 -20.88 -6.40
CA SER A 197 -8.52 -21.45 -5.14
C SER A 197 -7.52 -22.40 -4.48
N GLY A 198 -6.56 -22.95 -5.23
CA GLY A 198 -5.61 -23.94 -4.70
C GLY A 198 -4.64 -24.58 -5.70
N GLY A 199 -4.81 -24.33 -7.00
CA GLY A 199 -3.94 -24.86 -8.06
C GLY A 199 -2.68 -24.04 -8.29
N GLN A 200 -2.21 -24.02 -9.54
CA GLN A 200 -1.00 -23.31 -9.94
C GLN A 200 -1.28 -22.37 -11.11
N MET A 201 -0.71 -21.16 -11.02
CA MET A 201 -0.50 -20.27 -12.15
C MET A 201 1.00 -20.23 -12.48
N VAL A 202 1.36 -20.60 -13.70
CA VAL A 202 2.75 -20.67 -14.15
C VAL A 202 2.96 -19.74 -15.33
N LEU A 203 3.92 -18.83 -15.21
CA LEU A 203 4.46 -18.05 -16.33
C LEU A 203 5.72 -18.77 -16.83
N ASP A 204 5.65 -19.44 -17.99
CA ASP A 204 6.74 -20.30 -18.48
C ASP A 204 7.86 -19.51 -19.16
N THR A 205 8.75 -18.95 -18.36
CA THR A 205 9.88 -18.11 -18.77
C THR A 205 11.12 -18.92 -19.20
N THR A 206 10.97 -20.18 -19.60
CA THR A 206 12.09 -21.03 -20.04
C THR A 206 12.66 -20.55 -21.37
N ASP A 207 11.78 -20.33 -22.35
CA ASP A 207 12.15 -19.93 -23.72
C ASP A 207 11.82 -18.47 -24.04
N TYR A 208 11.39 -17.71 -23.02
CA TYR A 208 10.97 -16.32 -23.13
C TYR A 208 11.71 -15.46 -22.11
N SER A 209 12.32 -14.37 -22.57
CA SER A 209 13.03 -13.42 -21.70
C SER A 209 12.08 -12.65 -20.77
N ALA A 210 10.83 -12.47 -21.18
CA ALA A 210 9.79 -11.89 -20.35
C ALA A 210 8.38 -12.34 -20.81
N ILE A 211 7.56 -12.75 -19.84
CA ILE A 211 6.17 -13.15 -20.04
C ILE A 211 5.25 -12.20 -19.27
N ARG A 212 4.15 -11.82 -19.94
CA ARG A 212 3.10 -10.98 -19.37
C ARG A 212 1.76 -11.69 -19.50
N LEU A 213 1.01 -11.70 -18.41
CA LEU A 213 -0.42 -12.04 -18.41
C LEU A 213 -1.22 -10.81 -18.04
N SER A 214 -2.14 -10.40 -18.90
CA SER A 214 -3.12 -9.33 -18.65
C SER A 214 -4.43 -9.92 -18.17
N ILE A 215 -4.93 -9.47 -17.03
CA ILE A 215 -6.25 -9.85 -16.50
C ILE A 215 -7.09 -8.57 -16.41
N GLN A 216 -8.10 -8.49 -17.26
CA GLN A 216 -8.96 -7.30 -17.35
C GLN A 216 -10.16 -7.35 -16.39
N GLY A 217 -10.57 -8.55 -15.97
CA GLY A 217 -11.53 -8.72 -14.88
C GLY A 217 -10.87 -8.67 -13.50
N ASN A 218 -11.66 -8.97 -12.47
CA ASN A 218 -11.14 -9.05 -11.11
C ASN A 218 -10.26 -10.30 -10.94
N PHE A 219 -9.25 -10.19 -10.09
CA PHE A 219 -8.40 -11.33 -9.73
C PHE A 219 -8.54 -11.65 -8.25
N THR A 220 -8.83 -12.91 -7.93
CA THR A 220 -8.89 -13.39 -6.55
C THR A 220 -8.06 -14.65 -6.41
N ALA A 221 -7.18 -14.70 -5.43
CA ALA A 221 -6.48 -15.92 -5.03
C ALA A 221 -6.72 -16.16 -3.54
N THR A 222 -7.14 -17.36 -3.18
CA THR A 222 -7.39 -17.78 -1.79
C THR A 222 -6.50 -18.96 -1.36
N GLY A 223 -5.59 -19.37 -2.24
CA GLY A 223 -4.71 -20.52 -2.07
C GLY A 223 -3.84 -20.74 -3.32
N GLY A 224 -3.08 -21.83 -3.34
CA GLY A 224 -2.29 -22.24 -4.50
C GLY A 224 -0.97 -21.48 -4.65
N SER A 225 -0.42 -21.48 -5.86
CA SER A 225 0.85 -20.82 -6.18
C SER A 225 0.83 -20.03 -7.50
N ILE A 226 1.62 -18.96 -7.55
CA ILE A 226 1.91 -18.19 -8.75
C ILE A 226 3.42 -18.14 -8.91
N SER A 227 3.96 -18.62 -10.03
CA SER A 227 5.41 -18.74 -10.22
C SER A 227 5.86 -18.49 -11.66
N THR A 228 7.19 -18.37 -11.81
CA THR A 228 7.91 -18.40 -13.09
C THR A 228 8.78 -19.64 -13.13
N THR A 229 8.96 -20.26 -14.30
CA THR A 229 9.84 -21.45 -14.44
C THR A 229 11.33 -21.13 -14.25
N SER A 230 11.80 -19.96 -14.73
CA SER A 230 13.22 -19.55 -14.60
C SER A 230 13.55 -18.76 -13.34
N GLY A 231 12.57 -18.48 -12.48
CA GLY A 231 12.74 -17.62 -11.29
C GLY A 231 12.87 -16.12 -11.60
N SER A 232 12.59 -15.67 -12.83
CA SER A 232 12.54 -14.26 -13.21
C SER A 232 11.69 -14.05 -14.48
N GLY A 233 11.45 -12.79 -14.88
CA GLY A 233 10.84 -12.44 -16.16
C GLY A 233 9.30 -12.47 -16.23
N GLY A 234 8.62 -12.90 -15.16
CA GLY A 234 7.16 -12.95 -15.10
C GLY A 234 6.52 -11.65 -14.61
N ASN A 235 5.47 -11.19 -15.32
CA ASN A 235 4.69 -10.03 -14.94
C ASN A 235 3.18 -10.33 -15.04
N LEU A 236 2.44 -9.99 -13.98
CA LEU A 236 0.98 -9.98 -13.99
C LEU A 236 0.48 -8.55 -14.08
N TYR A 237 -0.35 -8.30 -15.07
CA TYR A 237 -0.97 -7.02 -15.34
C TYR A 237 -2.45 -7.08 -15.00
N PHE A 238 -2.88 -6.21 -14.10
CA PHE A 238 -4.27 -6.14 -13.65
C PHE A 238 -4.90 -4.86 -14.17
N ASP A 239 -5.82 -5.02 -15.12
CA ASP A 239 -6.64 -3.93 -15.66
C ASP A 239 -8.04 -3.92 -15.02
N GLY A 240 -8.39 -4.94 -14.23
CA GLY A 240 -9.60 -4.99 -13.40
C GLY A 240 -9.58 -4.03 -12.21
N THR A 241 -10.71 -3.91 -11.52
CA THR A 241 -10.87 -2.98 -10.38
C THR A 241 -10.33 -3.55 -9.08
N THR A 242 -10.38 -4.88 -8.90
CA THR A 242 -10.04 -5.53 -7.64
C THR A 242 -9.10 -6.70 -7.85
N VAL A 243 -8.02 -6.72 -7.06
CA VAL A 243 -7.02 -7.78 -6.96
C VAL A 243 -6.88 -8.16 -5.50
N SER A 244 -7.17 -9.42 -5.16
CA SER A 244 -7.07 -9.94 -3.80
C SER A 244 -6.27 -11.23 -3.78
N LEU A 245 -5.19 -11.30 -3.00
CA LEU A 245 -4.40 -12.51 -2.80
C LEU A 245 -4.31 -12.81 -1.30
N GLY A 246 -4.99 -13.87 -0.88
CA GLY A 246 -4.90 -14.46 0.45
C GLY A 246 -4.31 -15.87 0.38
N ASN A 247 -3.48 -16.25 1.34
CA ASN A 247 -2.93 -17.61 1.48
C ASN A 247 -2.27 -18.19 0.21
N THR A 248 -1.80 -17.34 -0.70
CA THR A 248 -1.23 -17.75 -2.00
C THR A 248 0.30 -17.69 -1.95
N SER A 249 0.98 -18.73 -2.44
CA SER A 249 2.44 -18.72 -2.58
C SER A 249 2.85 -17.91 -3.82
N ILE A 250 3.73 -16.93 -3.65
CA ILE A 250 4.16 -16.02 -4.72
C ILE A 250 5.66 -16.25 -4.95
N GLY A 251 6.01 -16.71 -6.16
CA GLY A 251 7.39 -16.79 -6.63
C GLY A 251 7.90 -15.45 -7.17
N SER A 252 8.87 -15.48 -8.08
CA SER A 252 9.49 -14.28 -8.66
C SER A 252 8.64 -13.59 -9.73
N VAL A 253 7.45 -13.12 -9.34
CA VAL A 253 6.49 -12.47 -10.25
C VAL A 253 6.32 -11.01 -9.86
N ASN A 254 6.33 -10.12 -10.85
CA ASN A 254 6.03 -8.70 -10.65
C ASN A 254 4.52 -8.43 -10.82
N PHE A 255 4.00 -7.48 -10.06
CA PHE A 255 2.60 -7.09 -10.07
C PHE A 255 2.48 -5.69 -10.67
N THR A 256 1.56 -5.50 -11.61
CA THR A 256 1.30 -4.19 -12.22
C THR A 256 -0.18 -3.90 -12.18
N MET A 257 -0.57 -2.86 -11.44
CA MET A 257 -1.91 -2.30 -11.48
C MET A 257 -1.95 -1.23 -12.58
N ARG A 258 -2.84 -1.37 -13.56
CA ARG A 258 -2.90 -0.45 -14.70
C ARG A 258 -4.31 0.04 -14.98
N GLY A 259 -4.39 1.18 -15.68
CA GLY A 259 -5.65 1.74 -16.16
C GLY A 259 -5.91 3.10 -15.55
N SER A 260 -7.17 3.34 -15.17
CA SER A 260 -7.64 4.61 -14.63
C SER A 260 -8.72 4.37 -13.57
N GLY A 261 -9.12 5.43 -12.87
CA GLY A 261 -10.09 5.39 -11.78
C GLY A 261 -9.53 4.78 -10.50
N ASN A 262 -10.44 4.33 -9.64
CA ASN A 262 -10.09 3.74 -8.35
C ASN A 262 -9.96 2.21 -8.48
N LYS A 263 -8.87 1.67 -7.93
CA LYS A 263 -8.59 0.23 -7.90
C LYS A 263 -8.19 -0.21 -6.50
N THR A 264 -8.26 -1.50 -6.25
CA THR A 264 -7.87 -2.10 -4.97
C THR A 264 -6.95 -3.28 -5.20
N LEU A 265 -5.85 -3.30 -4.45
CA LEU A 265 -4.87 -4.38 -4.36
C LEU A 265 -4.75 -4.78 -2.88
N SER A 266 -5.15 -6.01 -2.54
CA SER A 266 -5.08 -6.53 -1.18
C SER A 266 -4.31 -7.84 -1.16
N ILE A 267 -3.17 -7.88 -0.47
CA ILE A 267 -2.25 -9.01 -0.44
C ILE A 267 -1.77 -9.24 1.00
N ASP A 268 -1.88 -10.47 1.50
CA ASP A 268 -1.49 -10.84 2.89
C ASP A 268 -0.03 -11.32 3.02
N ARG A 269 0.74 -11.24 1.93
CA ARG A 269 2.16 -11.64 1.82
C ARG A 269 3.03 -10.52 1.23
N ALA A 270 4.34 -10.67 1.37
CA ALA A 270 5.31 -9.80 0.73
C ALA A 270 5.18 -9.86 -0.80
N LEU A 271 5.14 -8.68 -1.42
CA LEU A 271 5.24 -8.51 -2.86
C LEU A 271 6.70 -8.56 -3.31
N ASN A 272 6.91 -8.98 -4.55
CA ASN A 272 8.12 -8.59 -5.26
C ASN A 272 7.98 -7.11 -5.65
N ARG A 273 8.00 -6.77 -6.94
CA ARG A 273 7.84 -5.39 -7.40
C ARG A 273 6.37 -5.06 -7.65
N LEU A 274 5.96 -3.87 -7.25
CA LEU A 274 4.66 -3.28 -7.56
C LEU A 274 4.84 -2.10 -8.51
N TYR A 275 4.17 -2.16 -9.64
CA TYR A 275 4.09 -1.09 -10.64
C TYR A 275 2.67 -0.52 -10.68
N LEU A 276 2.55 0.79 -10.64
CA LEU A 276 1.30 1.51 -10.85
C LEU A 276 1.42 2.29 -12.16
N ILE A 277 0.59 1.95 -13.14
CA ILE A 277 0.65 2.53 -14.49
C ILE A 277 -0.70 3.16 -14.86
N GLY A 278 -0.78 4.48 -14.74
CA GLY A 278 -1.93 5.26 -15.19
C GLY A 278 -2.01 5.34 -16.72
N ARG A 279 -3.21 5.17 -17.27
CA ARG A 279 -3.52 5.10 -18.71
C ARG A 279 -4.83 5.81 -19.05
N ASN A 280 -5.17 5.81 -20.34
CA ASN A 280 -6.47 6.28 -20.84
C ASN A 280 -6.73 7.77 -20.57
N SER A 281 -5.67 8.58 -20.40
CA SER A 281 -5.77 10.02 -20.14
C SER A 281 -6.67 10.37 -18.94
N ALA A 282 -6.69 9.51 -17.93
CA ALA A 282 -7.43 9.69 -16.69
C ALA A 282 -6.58 9.27 -15.50
N ASP A 283 -6.84 9.87 -14.33
CA ASP A 283 -6.07 9.59 -13.13
C ASP A 283 -6.29 8.15 -12.65
N LEU A 284 -5.28 7.60 -11.98
CA LEU A 284 -5.31 6.28 -11.36
C LEU A 284 -5.05 6.40 -9.86
N THR A 285 -5.96 5.89 -9.04
CA THR A 285 -5.72 5.69 -7.60
C THR A 285 -5.80 4.21 -7.27
N VAL A 286 -4.78 3.68 -6.60
CA VAL A 286 -4.74 2.29 -6.17
C VAL A 286 -4.68 2.22 -4.65
N ASN A 287 -5.73 1.65 -4.06
CA ASN A 287 -5.78 1.30 -2.64
C ASN A 287 -4.94 0.05 -2.42
N VAL A 288 -3.84 0.18 -1.68
CA VAL A 288 -2.85 -0.89 -1.48
C VAL A 288 -2.84 -1.36 -0.03
N SER A 289 -3.08 -2.66 0.15
CA SER A 289 -2.81 -3.41 1.37
C SER A 289 -1.77 -4.49 1.06
N ALA A 290 -0.57 -4.37 1.63
CA ALA A 290 0.45 -5.41 1.59
C ALA A 290 1.46 -5.20 2.73
N PRO A 291 1.99 -6.26 3.35
CA PRO A 291 2.96 -6.11 4.44
C PRO A 291 4.30 -5.53 3.95
N SER A 292 4.77 -5.94 2.77
CA SER A 292 6.02 -5.41 2.21
C SER A 292 6.13 -5.58 0.69
N THR A 293 7.09 -4.88 0.09
CA THR A 293 7.44 -4.97 -1.35
C THR A 293 8.95 -4.79 -1.60
N THR A 294 9.49 -5.41 -2.63
CA THR A 294 10.89 -5.21 -3.06
C THR A 294 11.06 -3.98 -3.97
N GLY A 295 9.99 -3.30 -4.37
CA GLY A 295 10.10 -2.07 -5.15
C GLY A 295 8.77 -1.44 -5.51
N LEU A 296 8.72 -0.11 -5.49
CA LEU A 296 7.56 0.70 -5.82
C LEU A 296 7.83 1.56 -7.05
N TYR A 297 7.05 1.35 -8.11
CA TYR A 297 7.25 2.03 -9.39
C TYR A 297 5.97 2.72 -9.85
N PHE A 298 6.13 3.95 -10.30
CA PHE A 298 5.04 4.79 -10.77
C PHE A 298 5.28 5.18 -12.22
N THR A 299 4.21 5.14 -13.03
CA THR A 299 4.21 5.62 -14.41
C THR A 299 2.84 6.19 -14.73
N HIS A 300 2.81 7.27 -15.50
CA HIS A 300 1.58 7.71 -16.16
C HIS A 300 1.85 7.96 -17.65
N GLU A 301 1.06 7.35 -18.53
CA GLU A 301 1.29 7.41 -19.98
C GLU A 301 0.75 8.72 -20.62
N SER A 302 0.05 9.56 -19.86
CA SER A 302 -0.52 10.83 -20.32
C SER A 302 -0.05 12.02 -19.48
N VAL A 303 0.16 13.17 -20.14
CA VAL A 303 0.55 14.46 -19.53
C VAL A 303 -0.57 14.98 -18.62
N GLY A 304 -0.22 15.63 -17.51
CA GLY A 304 -1.19 16.34 -16.67
C GLY A 304 -2.16 15.43 -15.95
N LYS A 305 -1.73 14.20 -15.66
CA LYS A 305 -2.49 13.17 -14.97
C LYS A 305 -1.70 12.60 -13.82
N THR A 306 -2.43 11.99 -12.91
CA THR A 306 -1.92 11.52 -11.64
C THR A 306 -2.00 10.00 -11.52
N VAL A 307 -0.95 9.39 -10.99
CA VAL A 307 -0.99 8.01 -10.47
C VAL A 307 -0.70 8.04 -8.98
N THR A 308 -1.66 7.61 -8.17
CA THR A 308 -1.61 7.65 -6.70
C THR A 308 -1.64 6.25 -6.11
N MET A 309 -0.71 5.99 -5.20
CA MET A 309 -0.81 4.89 -4.24
C MET A 309 -1.49 5.43 -2.97
N GLN A 310 -2.63 4.86 -2.59
CA GLN A 310 -3.29 5.14 -1.31
C GLN A 310 -3.16 3.92 -0.40
N LEU A 311 -2.59 4.08 0.79
CA LEU A 311 -2.43 2.97 1.72
C LEU A 311 -3.76 2.60 2.39
N THR A 312 -3.98 1.30 2.59
CA THR A 312 -5.04 0.76 3.45
C THR A 312 -4.50 -0.11 4.58
N SER A 313 -3.18 -0.27 4.64
CA SER A 313 -2.41 -0.88 5.72
C SER A 313 -1.02 -0.26 5.74
N ASP A 314 -0.25 -0.50 6.81
CA ASP A 314 1.19 -0.23 6.78
C ASP A 314 1.85 -1.04 5.65
N LEU A 315 2.85 -0.45 4.99
CA LEU A 315 3.61 -1.05 3.90
C LEU A 315 5.10 -0.76 4.11
N ALA A 316 5.93 -1.80 4.16
CA ALA A 316 7.38 -1.66 4.28
C ALA A 316 8.12 -2.04 2.97
N LEU A 317 9.25 -1.39 2.69
CA LEU A 317 10.20 -1.93 1.72
C LEU A 317 10.96 -3.12 2.32
N ALA A 318 11.18 -4.14 1.50
CA ALA A 318 12.15 -5.18 1.81
C ALA A 318 13.58 -4.61 1.84
N THR A 319 14.51 -5.33 2.46
CA THR A 319 15.93 -4.95 2.47
C THR A 319 16.47 -4.75 1.06
N ASN A 320 17.09 -3.60 0.81
CA ASN A 320 17.56 -3.16 -0.52
C ASN A 320 16.44 -3.08 -1.58
N GLY A 321 15.19 -2.94 -1.14
CA GLY A 321 14.05 -2.71 -2.02
C GLY A 321 14.15 -1.35 -2.70
N VAL A 322 13.69 -1.26 -3.94
CA VAL A 322 13.73 -0.02 -4.72
C VAL A 322 12.79 1.00 -4.08
N GLN A 323 13.32 2.19 -3.79
CA GLN A 323 12.55 3.31 -3.26
C GLN A 323 11.41 3.70 -4.22
N PRO A 324 10.35 4.40 -3.76
CA PRO A 324 9.32 4.93 -4.66
C PRO A 324 9.97 5.69 -5.82
N GLN A 325 9.75 5.19 -7.03
CA GLN A 325 10.45 5.65 -8.22
C GLN A 325 9.49 5.90 -9.38
N ALA A 326 9.57 7.10 -9.96
CA ALA A 326 9.01 7.40 -11.26
C ALA A 326 9.85 6.70 -12.34
N THR A 327 9.23 5.82 -13.13
CA THR A 327 9.92 5.03 -14.18
C THR A 327 9.57 5.45 -15.59
N GLY A 328 8.51 6.25 -15.73
CA GLY A 328 8.05 6.74 -17.02
C GLY A 328 6.98 7.80 -16.84
N GLY A 329 6.84 8.61 -17.86
CA GLY A 329 5.91 9.72 -17.92
C GLY A 329 5.76 10.17 -19.35
N ALA A 330 4.73 10.95 -19.63
CA ALA A 330 4.59 11.55 -20.94
C ALA A 330 5.81 12.43 -21.26
N THR A 331 6.31 12.35 -22.50
CA THR A 331 7.58 12.95 -22.92
C THR A 331 7.59 14.49 -22.93
N SER A 332 6.46 15.12 -22.61
CA SER A 332 6.30 16.56 -22.48
C SER A 332 5.46 16.89 -21.26
N GLY A 333 5.63 18.10 -20.72
CA GLY A 333 4.85 18.61 -19.59
C GLY A 333 5.20 17.97 -18.23
N THR A 334 4.20 17.92 -17.35
CA THR A 334 4.33 17.43 -15.97
C THR A 334 3.47 16.18 -15.80
N THR A 335 4.06 15.16 -15.16
CA THR A 335 3.35 13.98 -14.67
C THR A 335 3.34 14.00 -13.15
N THR A 336 2.21 13.66 -12.53
CA THR A 336 2.07 13.67 -11.07
C THR A 336 2.08 12.25 -10.49
N TYR A 337 2.87 12.04 -9.45
CA TYR A 337 3.01 10.79 -8.71
C TYR A 337 2.56 11.02 -7.26
N GLY A 338 1.50 10.34 -6.85
CA GLY A 338 0.89 10.49 -5.54
C GLY A 338 1.25 9.37 -4.57
N ILE A 339 1.54 9.73 -3.33
CA ILE A 339 1.55 8.82 -2.17
C ILE A 339 0.61 9.41 -1.14
N ASP A 340 -0.51 8.73 -0.92
CA ASP A 340 -1.45 9.03 0.17
C ASP A 340 -1.26 7.98 1.27
N ALA A 341 -0.71 8.42 2.40
CA ALA A 341 -0.48 7.56 3.55
C ALA A 341 -1.78 7.14 4.25
N ASN A 342 -2.88 7.88 4.09
CA ASN A 342 -4.22 7.57 4.61
C ASN A 342 -4.23 7.03 6.06
N GLY A 343 -3.46 7.66 6.95
CA GLY A 343 -3.36 7.25 8.36
C GLY A 343 -2.43 6.06 8.66
N PHE A 344 -1.81 5.46 7.64
CA PHE A 344 -0.85 4.35 7.74
C PHE A 344 0.60 4.80 7.54
N THR A 345 1.54 3.88 7.73
CA THR A 345 2.98 4.09 7.53
C THR A 345 3.48 3.43 6.25
N LEU A 346 4.08 4.25 5.37
CA LEU A 346 5.01 3.78 4.34
C LEU A 346 6.43 3.77 4.93
N ASP A 347 6.99 2.58 5.22
CA ASP A 347 8.34 2.43 5.78
C ASP A 347 9.39 2.13 4.69
N LEU A 348 10.20 3.12 4.38
CA LEU A 348 11.23 3.12 3.35
C LEU A 348 12.64 2.84 3.90
N THR A 349 12.77 2.60 5.20
CA THR A 349 14.06 2.60 5.92
C THR A 349 14.99 1.47 5.49
N ALA A 350 14.44 0.34 5.06
CA ALA A 350 15.19 -0.81 4.56
C ALA A 350 15.53 -0.71 3.06
N GLY A 351 15.03 0.30 2.35
CA GLY A 351 15.20 0.43 0.91
C GLY A 351 16.63 0.75 0.47
N GLN A 352 16.83 0.81 -0.84
CA GLN A 352 18.09 1.22 -1.47
C GLN A 352 18.54 2.61 -1.01
N SER A 353 19.79 2.96 -1.36
CA SER A 353 20.42 4.22 -0.94
C SER A 353 20.43 4.37 0.59
N TYR A 354 20.62 3.26 1.30
CA TYR A 354 20.61 3.18 2.76
C TYR A 354 19.29 3.66 3.39
N GLY A 355 18.16 3.49 2.69
CA GLY A 355 16.85 3.95 3.14
C GLY A 355 16.61 5.46 2.94
N LYS A 356 17.52 6.18 2.26
CA LYS A 356 17.29 7.57 1.85
C LYS A 356 16.36 7.60 0.66
N TRP A 357 15.30 8.41 0.74
CA TRP A 357 14.38 8.60 -0.37
C TRP A 357 14.57 9.95 -1.05
N THR A 358 14.70 9.89 -2.38
CA THR A 358 14.85 11.03 -3.27
C THR A 358 13.80 10.91 -4.37
N PRO A 359 12.73 11.73 -4.34
CA PRO A 359 11.76 11.78 -5.42
C PRO A 359 12.46 12.11 -6.74
N ASN A 360 12.11 11.38 -7.79
CA ASN A 360 12.74 11.49 -9.10
C ASN A 360 11.70 11.76 -10.20
N LYS A 361 12.19 11.92 -11.42
CA LYS A 361 11.39 11.86 -12.64
C LYS A 361 11.81 10.64 -13.48
N GLY A 362 10.89 10.11 -14.28
CA GLY A 362 11.17 9.18 -15.35
C GLY A 362 11.63 9.88 -16.63
N SER A 363 11.03 9.47 -17.75
CA SER A 363 11.31 10.00 -19.10
C SER A 363 10.70 11.38 -19.39
N GLU A 364 9.83 11.87 -18.51
CA GLU A 364 9.17 13.17 -18.64
C GLU A 364 10.12 14.36 -18.43
N THR A 365 9.70 15.54 -18.91
CA THR A 365 10.46 16.78 -18.72
C THR A 365 10.48 17.24 -17.28
N THR A 366 9.33 17.14 -16.59
CA THR A 366 9.16 17.51 -15.18
C THR A 366 8.25 16.52 -14.48
N ALA A 367 8.51 16.27 -13.20
CA ALA A 367 7.65 15.46 -12.34
C ALA A 367 7.12 16.28 -11.16
N ALA A 368 5.91 15.95 -10.73
CA ALA A 368 5.36 16.40 -9.45
C ALA A 368 5.13 15.20 -8.54
N TRP A 369 5.61 15.28 -7.30
CA TRP A 369 5.28 14.33 -6.25
C TRP A 369 4.30 14.97 -5.26
N GLU A 370 3.16 14.32 -5.07
CA GLU A 370 2.13 14.72 -4.12
C GLU A 370 2.11 13.75 -2.95
N LEU A 371 2.60 14.20 -1.80
CA LEU A 371 2.70 13.41 -0.59
C LEU A 371 1.59 13.88 0.35
N THR A 372 0.62 13.02 0.63
CA THR A 372 -0.58 13.41 1.40
C THR A 372 -0.93 12.37 2.46
N THR A 373 -1.90 12.73 3.31
CA THR A 373 -2.61 11.76 4.13
C THR A 373 -4.08 12.16 4.20
N SER A 374 -4.98 11.28 3.75
CA SER A 374 -6.43 11.51 3.84
C SER A 374 -7.00 11.25 5.24
N ALA A 375 -6.22 10.62 6.13
CA ALA A 375 -6.57 10.40 7.53
C ALA A 375 -5.45 10.86 8.47
N ALA A 376 -5.77 11.06 9.75
CA ALA A 376 -4.79 11.52 10.73
C ALA A 376 -3.63 10.52 10.91
N ASN A 377 -2.44 11.02 11.22
CA ASN A 377 -1.23 10.26 11.55
C ASN A 377 -0.57 9.48 10.41
N GLY A 378 -1.00 9.67 9.15
CA GLY A 378 -0.31 9.07 8.01
C GLY A 378 1.15 9.50 7.95
N ARG A 379 2.02 8.57 7.62
CA ARG A 379 3.47 8.72 7.73
C ARG A 379 4.20 8.13 6.54
N ILE A 380 5.20 8.86 6.06
CA ILE A 380 6.29 8.31 5.25
C ILE A 380 7.52 8.31 6.15
N LYS A 381 8.09 7.13 6.38
CA LYS A 381 9.23 6.92 7.27
C LYS A 381 10.43 6.50 6.43
N ALA A 382 11.56 7.19 6.57
CA ALA A 382 12.78 6.92 5.81
C ALA A 382 14.02 7.14 6.69
N THR A 383 15.17 6.69 6.22
CA THR A 383 16.46 7.01 6.86
C THR A 383 16.73 8.52 6.78
N ALA A 384 16.45 9.11 5.61
CA ALA A 384 16.55 10.53 5.30
C ALA A 384 15.71 10.87 4.05
N PHE A 385 15.43 12.15 3.84
CA PHE A 385 14.72 12.67 2.66
C PHE A 385 15.59 13.64 1.86
N ASP A 386 15.45 13.65 0.54
CA ASP A 386 16.10 14.65 -0.32
C ASP A 386 15.22 15.06 -1.50
N PHE A 387 14.69 16.27 -1.43
CA PHE A 387 13.75 16.85 -2.39
C PHE A 387 14.41 17.81 -3.38
N SER A 388 15.76 17.84 -3.42
CA SER A 388 16.52 18.79 -4.24
C SER A 388 16.67 18.39 -5.70
N THR A 389 16.04 17.30 -6.14
CA THR A 389 16.12 16.81 -7.52
C THR A 389 15.66 17.87 -8.52
N THR A 390 16.50 18.16 -9.51
CA THR A 390 16.17 19.12 -10.58
C THR A 390 14.97 18.63 -11.40
N ASN A 391 14.11 19.56 -11.82
CA ASN A 391 12.88 19.29 -12.59
C ASN A 391 11.89 18.37 -11.87
N VAL A 392 11.98 18.28 -10.54
CA VAL A 392 11.02 17.62 -9.67
C VAL A 392 10.45 18.65 -8.70
N THR A 393 9.13 18.70 -8.62
CA THR A 393 8.39 19.47 -7.60
C THR A 393 7.88 18.49 -6.54
N THR A 394 8.00 18.83 -5.26
CA THR A 394 7.48 17.98 -4.17
C THR A 394 6.53 18.79 -3.31
N HIS A 395 5.29 18.33 -3.23
CA HIS A 395 4.23 18.87 -2.40
C HIS A 395 4.02 17.96 -1.18
N VAL A 396 4.13 18.51 0.02
CA VAL A 396 3.88 17.80 1.29
C VAL A 396 2.59 18.36 1.86
N GLY A 397 1.53 17.55 1.82
CA GLY A 397 0.18 17.91 2.23
C GLY A 397 0.02 18.03 3.74
N ALA A 398 -1.07 18.68 4.13
CA ALA A 398 -1.47 18.91 5.51
C ALA A 398 -1.55 17.59 6.32
N GLY A 399 -1.05 17.63 7.56
CA GLY A 399 -1.12 16.50 8.50
C GLY A 399 -0.21 15.31 8.20
N LEU A 400 0.45 15.26 7.03
CA LEU A 400 1.39 14.18 6.70
C LEU A 400 2.66 14.28 7.56
N ILE A 401 3.13 13.13 8.07
CA ILE A 401 4.37 13.03 8.82
C ILE A 401 5.48 12.47 7.92
N LEU A 402 6.54 13.25 7.70
CA LEU A 402 7.81 12.78 7.16
C LEU A 402 8.74 12.44 8.34
N GLU A 403 8.94 11.15 8.61
CA GLU A 403 9.75 10.68 9.76
C GLU A 403 11.13 10.19 9.31
N ALA A 404 12.18 10.90 9.72
CA ALA A 404 13.57 10.53 9.50
C ALA A 404 14.13 9.77 10.72
N VAL A 405 14.68 8.57 10.50
CA VAL A 405 15.09 7.65 11.61
C VAL A 405 16.58 7.36 11.73
N SER A 406 17.45 8.03 10.98
CA SER A 406 18.89 7.86 11.16
C SER A 406 19.63 9.17 11.36
N GLY A 407 20.62 9.12 12.26
CA GLY A 407 21.57 10.21 12.47
C GLY A 407 23.02 9.71 12.45
N SER A 408 23.41 9.01 11.39
CA SER A 408 24.84 8.86 11.08
C SER A 408 25.21 9.93 10.05
N ASN A 409 26.07 10.85 10.46
CA ASN A 409 26.54 12.04 9.74
C ASN A 409 27.40 11.71 8.48
N ALA A 410 27.07 10.63 7.76
CA ALA A 410 27.58 10.39 6.42
C ALA A 410 26.88 11.38 5.48
N THR A 411 27.62 12.04 4.60
CA THR A 411 27.09 12.93 3.55
C THR A 411 25.96 12.31 2.73
N THR A 412 25.84 10.98 2.72
CA THR A 412 24.78 10.20 2.09
C THR A 412 23.44 10.17 2.85
N LYS A 413 23.33 10.75 4.05
CA LYS A 413 22.15 10.67 4.94
C LYS A 413 21.65 12.02 5.47
N VAL A 414 21.99 13.12 4.78
CA VAL A 414 21.49 14.47 5.06
C VAL A 414 20.01 14.58 4.70
N ASN A 415 19.20 15.19 5.57
CA ASN A 415 17.84 15.57 5.22
C ASN A 415 17.86 16.89 4.45
N ASN A 416 17.32 16.89 3.24
CA ASN A 416 17.26 18.05 2.38
C ASN A 416 15.83 18.22 1.87
N LEU A 417 15.07 19.11 2.49
CA LEU A 417 13.73 19.47 2.04
C LEU A 417 13.75 20.67 1.07
N SER A 418 14.94 21.05 0.58
CA SER A 418 15.06 22.10 -0.44
C SER A 418 14.45 21.66 -1.77
N GLY A 419 14.20 22.62 -2.66
CA GLY A 419 13.67 22.35 -4.01
C GLY A 419 12.51 23.29 -4.35
N THR A 420 11.54 22.76 -5.09
CA THR A 420 10.33 23.47 -5.51
C THR A 420 9.06 22.72 -5.07
N GLY A 421 7.91 23.41 -5.04
CA GLY A 421 6.65 22.91 -4.49
C GLY A 421 6.37 23.42 -3.07
N VAL A 422 5.25 23.02 -2.50
CA VAL A 422 4.75 23.53 -1.20
C VAL A 422 4.94 22.49 -0.09
N ILE A 423 5.35 22.93 1.10
CA ILE A 423 5.27 22.13 2.33
C ILE A 423 4.21 22.80 3.21
N GLU A 424 3.08 22.12 3.39
CA GLU A 424 1.96 22.68 4.14
C GLU A 424 2.33 22.97 5.59
N THR A 425 1.79 24.06 6.15
CA THR A 425 2.16 24.52 7.51
C THR A 425 1.80 23.50 8.59
N SER A 426 0.79 22.66 8.35
CA SER A 426 0.34 21.60 9.26
C SER A 426 0.96 20.22 8.96
N SER A 427 1.82 20.11 7.95
CA SER A 427 2.65 18.91 7.77
C SER A 427 3.69 18.80 8.89
N VAL A 428 4.26 17.62 9.11
CA VAL A 428 5.26 17.38 10.15
C VAL A 428 6.52 16.81 9.54
N PHE A 429 7.66 17.47 9.73
CA PHE A 429 8.96 16.81 9.62
C PHE A 429 9.40 16.37 11.01
N ARG A 430 9.61 15.07 11.19
CA ARG A 430 10.00 14.47 12.47
C ARG A 430 11.35 13.79 12.36
N PHE A 431 12.28 14.22 13.20
CA PHE A 431 13.51 13.48 13.47
C PHE A 431 13.30 12.57 14.69
N ASN A 432 13.27 11.26 14.46
CA ASN A 432 13.03 10.25 15.50
C ASN A 432 13.96 9.03 15.30
N PRO A 433 15.26 9.22 15.51
CA PRO A 433 16.22 8.13 15.40
C PRO A 433 16.02 7.06 16.47
N THR A 434 16.56 5.87 16.24
CA THR A 434 16.51 4.77 17.21
C THR A 434 17.35 5.04 18.47
N SER A 435 18.44 5.81 18.35
CA SER A 435 19.36 6.16 19.44
C SER A 435 19.38 7.67 19.70
N SER A 436 19.40 8.06 20.98
CA SER A 436 19.57 9.45 21.43
C SER A 436 20.96 10.02 21.15
N ALA A 437 21.95 9.19 20.81
CA ALA A 437 23.28 9.67 20.39
C ALA A 437 23.33 10.04 18.90
N SER A 438 22.25 9.82 18.15
CA SER A 438 22.22 10.05 16.70
C SER A 438 22.25 11.55 16.39
N THR A 439 23.02 11.92 15.36
CA THR A 439 23.15 13.29 14.86
C THR A 439 22.77 13.36 13.38
N SER A 440 21.95 14.33 13.00
CA SER A 440 21.59 14.53 11.58
C SER A 440 21.58 16.01 11.23
N THR A 441 21.47 16.30 9.93
CA THR A 441 21.30 17.65 9.42
C THR A 441 19.99 17.77 8.67
N LEU A 442 19.38 18.96 8.74
CA LEU A 442 18.22 19.38 7.95
C LEU A 442 18.56 20.66 7.20
N GLN A 443 18.38 20.65 5.89
CA GLN A 443 18.44 21.82 5.02
C GLN A 443 17.09 22.03 4.34
N SER A 444 16.65 23.29 4.23
CA SER A 444 15.50 23.67 3.41
C SER A 444 15.67 25.12 2.92
N ASN A 445 15.36 25.37 1.66
CA ASN A 445 15.18 26.74 1.10
C ASN A 445 13.70 27.17 1.09
N ARG A 446 12.83 26.38 1.72
CA ARG A 446 11.39 26.60 1.83
C ARG A 446 10.99 26.63 3.29
N ASP A 447 9.93 27.36 3.59
CA ASP A 447 9.22 27.21 4.85
C ASP A 447 8.76 25.75 4.99
N ILE A 448 8.94 25.18 6.18
CA ILE A 448 8.38 23.86 6.51
C ILE A 448 7.20 24.01 7.47
N GLY A 449 6.43 22.94 7.65
CA GLY A 449 5.37 22.87 8.64
C GLY A 449 5.90 22.81 10.08
N ILE A 450 5.50 21.77 10.80
CA ILE A 450 5.94 21.49 12.16
C ILE A 450 7.28 20.74 12.11
N LEU A 451 8.27 21.23 12.86
CA LEU A 451 9.52 20.52 13.10
C LEU A 451 9.46 19.79 14.45
N GLU A 452 9.56 18.47 14.46
CA GLU A 452 9.64 17.67 15.68
C GLU A 452 10.99 16.95 15.82
N ILE A 453 11.66 17.12 16.96
CA ILE A 453 12.86 16.38 17.32
C ILE A 453 12.51 15.51 18.53
N LYS A 454 12.26 14.22 18.28
CA LYS A 454 11.86 13.29 19.35
C LYS A 454 13.05 12.75 20.12
N LYS A 455 14.21 12.57 19.45
CA LYS A 455 15.45 12.02 20.02
C LYS A 455 16.66 12.53 19.24
N GLY A 456 17.84 12.55 19.88
CA GLY A 456 19.09 12.90 19.24
C GLY A 456 19.25 14.37 18.94
N THR A 457 20.25 14.70 18.13
CA THR A 457 20.56 16.08 17.72
C THR A 457 20.27 16.27 16.23
N LEU A 458 19.43 17.24 15.91
CA LEU A 458 19.24 17.69 14.53
C LEU A 458 19.88 19.07 14.37
N SER A 459 20.83 19.20 13.44
CA SER A 459 21.45 20.48 13.10
C SER A 459 20.83 21.09 11.85
N ILE A 460 20.55 22.39 11.86
CA ILE A 460 20.13 23.13 10.67
C ILE A 460 21.36 23.44 9.81
N ALA A 461 21.31 23.07 8.54
CA ALA A 461 22.36 23.27 7.55
C ALA A 461 21.88 24.19 6.40
N GLY A 462 22.79 24.52 5.47
CA GLY A 462 22.54 25.45 4.37
C GLY A 462 23.10 26.84 4.66
N THR A 463 22.74 27.86 3.89
CA THR A 463 23.23 29.26 4.04
C THR A 463 22.13 30.27 4.33
N THR A 464 20.88 29.84 4.37
CA THR A 464 19.70 30.69 4.59
C THR A 464 19.11 30.43 5.96
N ASP A 465 18.44 31.43 6.52
CA ASP A 465 17.67 31.27 7.76
C ASP A 465 16.55 30.25 7.58
N PHE A 466 16.19 29.60 8.69
CA PHE A 466 15.26 28.49 8.71
C PHE A 466 13.89 28.93 9.22
N SER A 467 12.81 28.48 8.59
CA SER A 467 11.46 28.75 9.06
C SER A 467 10.62 27.49 9.16
N ALA A 468 10.04 27.29 10.35
CA ALA A 468 9.06 26.24 10.64
C ALA A 468 7.74 26.91 11.02
N LYS A 469 6.86 27.10 10.03
CA LYS A 469 5.60 27.87 10.17
C LYS A 469 4.56 27.15 11.02
N GLY A 470 4.65 25.82 11.14
CA GLY A 470 3.76 25.03 11.97
C GLY A 470 4.16 25.00 13.45
N GLY A 471 5.40 25.35 13.77
CA GLY A 471 5.95 25.22 15.11
C GLY A 471 7.23 24.39 15.18
N ILE A 472 7.92 24.48 16.31
CA ILE A 472 9.08 23.66 16.65
C ILE A 472 8.80 22.95 17.96
N ALA A 473 8.95 21.63 17.98
CA ALA A 473 8.80 20.81 19.17
C ALA A 473 10.07 19.97 19.40
N ILE A 474 10.71 20.15 20.56
CA ILE A 474 11.92 19.44 20.96
C ILE A 474 11.59 18.63 22.20
N SER A 475 11.57 17.31 22.09
CA SER A 475 11.28 16.41 23.20
C SER A 475 12.40 16.43 24.25
N ALA A 476 12.08 16.02 25.48
CA ALA A 476 13.07 15.86 26.55
C ALA A 476 14.22 14.93 26.10
N GLY A 477 15.47 15.39 26.27
CA GLY A 477 16.67 14.65 25.88
C GLY A 477 17.03 14.76 24.38
N ALA A 478 16.33 15.62 23.62
CA ALA A 478 16.62 15.91 22.23
C ALA A 478 17.13 17.35 22.05
N THR A 479 17.85 17.58 20.95
CA THR A 479 18.48 18.87 20.65
C THR A 479 18.20 19.32 19.22
N LEU A 480 17.80 20.57 19.07
CA LEU A 480 17.83 21.30 17.79
C LEU A 480 19.01 22.28 17.82
N ASN A 481 19.99 22.08 16.93
CA ASN A 481 21.14 22.96 16.79
C ASN A 481 20.97 23.84 15.56
N LEU A 482 20.93 25.16 15.73
CA LEU A 482 20.79 26.13 14.65
C LEU A 482 22.11 26.41 13.90
N ASP A 483 23.24 25.90 14.40
CA ASP A 483 24.59 26.15 13.89
C ASP A 483 24.88 27.65 13.76
N GLN A 484 24.80 28.22 12.54
CA GLN A 484 24.99 29.65 12.28
C GLN A 484 23.74 30.31 11.67
N ARG A 485 22.54 29.80 11.96
CA ARG A 485 21.28 30.22 11.32
C ARG A 485 20.32 30.86 12.31
N MET A 486 19.46 31.76 11.81
CA MET A 486 18.28 32.20 12.56
C MET A 486 17.12 31.23 12.33
N VAL A 487 16.19 31.24 13.28
CA VAL A 487 14.94 30.47 13.20
C VAL A 487 13.73 31.37 13.34
N SER A 488 12.73 31.17 12.49
CA SER A 488 11.43 31.84 12.55
C SER A 488 10.31 30.81 12.72
N THR A 489 9.60 30.89 13.85
CA THR A 489 8.43 30.08 14.17
C THR A 489 7.50 30.88 15.09
N SER A 490 6.19 30.61 15.03
CA SER A 490 5.20 31.18 15.95
C SER A 490 4.97 30.33 17.19
N LEU A 491 5.54 29.12 17.26
CA LEU A 491 5.35 28.19 18.36
C LEU A 491 6.65 27.44 18.67
N PHE A 492 7.05 27.46 19.93
CA PHE A 492 8.07 26.58 20.50
C PHE A 492 7.44 25.67 21.54
N THR A 493 7.77 24.37 21.50
CA THR A 493 7.40 23.39 22.51
C THR A 493 8.66 22.68 23.00
N PHE A 494 8.92 22.75 24.30
CA PHE A 494 10.07 22.09 24.94
C PHE A 494 9.55 21.01 25.89
N GLY A 495 9.88 19.76 25.60
CA GLY A 495 9.60 18.65 26.51
C GLY A 495 10.52 18.71 27.72
N VAL A 496 9.97 18.52 28.92
CA VAL A 496 10.72 18.43 30.17
C VAL A 496 10.25 17.19 30.93
N SER A 497 11.19 16.30 31.27
CA SER A 497 10.91 15.04 31.98
C SER A 497 12.09 14.66 32.86
N GLY A 498 11.88 14.66 34.17
CA GLY A 498 12.95 14.47 35.15
C GLY A 498 13.99 15.59 35.03
N THR A 499 15.24 15.21 34.80
CA THR A 499 16.34 16.15 34.51
C THR A 499 16.50 16.45 33.02
N ASP A 500 15.84 15.69 32.16
CA ASP A 500 15.96 15.84 30.71
C ASP A 500 15.06 16.98 30.21
N LYS A 501 15.57 17.69 29.21
CA LYS A 501 14.90 18.83 28.59
C LYS A 501 15.14 18.81 27.08
N GLY A 502 14.20 19.35 26.32
CA GLY A 502 14.44 19.72 24.94
C GLY A 502 15.32 20.96 24.90
N VAL A 503 16.32 20.97 24.02
CA VAL A 503 17.29 22.06 23.92
C VAL A 503 17.30 22.66 22.53
N LEU A 504 17.18 23.98 22.46
CA LEU A 504 17.55 24.78 21.29
C LEU A 504 18.96 25.35 21.52
N THR A 505 19.87 25.15 20.57
CA THR A 505 21.28 25.55 20.69
C THR A 505 21.84 26.17 19.42
N GLY A 506 23.01 26.79 19.50
CA GLY A 506 23.70 27.44 18.38
C GLY A 506 23.06 28.74 17.91
N GLY A 507 23.30 29.10 16.65
CA GLY A 507 22.88 30.37 16.06
C GLY A 507 23.89 31.48 16.31
N ASN A 508 24.24 32.20 15.25
CA ASN A 508 25.15 33.36 15.30
C ASN A 508 24.43 34.70 15.56
N ALA A 509 23.09 34.66 15.66
CA ALA A 509 22.22 35.78 15.93
C ALA A 509 21.18 35.37 16.98
N ALA A 510 20.59 36.36 17.64
CA ALA A 510 19.63 36.12 18.70
C ALA A 510 18.34 35.48 18.15
N VAL A 511 17.78 34.53 18.89
CA VAL A 511 16.46 33.96 18.60
C VAL A 511 15.40 34.99 19.02
N SER A 512 14.56 35.43 18.09
CA SER A 512 13.44 36.32 18.40
C SER A 512 12.25 35.50 18.91
N LEU A 513 11.73 35.86 20.07
CA LEU A 513 10.49 35.35 20.64
C LEU A 513 9.30 36.26 20.36
N ALA A 514 9.48 37.36 19.63
CA ALA A 514 8.38 38.26 19.30
C ALA A 514 7.24 37.47 18.64
N ASP A 515 6.02 37.65 19.17
CA ASP A 515 4.78 36.99 18.73
C ASP A 515 4.75 35.44 18.89
N ALA A 516 5.84 34.81 19.34
CA ALA A 516 5.91 33.37 19.52
C ALA A 516 5.17 32.93 20.79
N ARG A 517 4.46 31.81 20.72
CA ARG A 517 3.97 31.08 21.89
C ARG A 517 5.02 30.07 22.33
N ILE A 518 5.29 30.00 23.63
CA ILE A 518 6.18 28.99 24.22
C ILE A 518 5.34 28.02 25.05
N VAL A 519 5.59 26.73 24.89
CA VAL A 519 4.94 25.66 25.65
C VAL A 519 6.00 24.78 26.29
N PHE A 520 5.91 24.55 27.59
CA PHE A 520 6.69 23.55 28.31
C PHE A 520 5.82 22.29 28.49
N ASP A 521 6.18 21.22 27.78
CA ASP A 521 5.45 19.95 27.82
C ASP A 521 5.98 19.05 28.93
N LEU A 522 5.22 18.97 30.01
CA LEU A 522 5.49 18.19 31.24
C LEU A 522 4.72 16.88 31.23
N SER A 523 4.72 16.14 30.12
CA SER A 523 4.08 14.83 30.01
C SER A 523 4.82 13.73 30.81
N GLY A 524 6.08 13.96 31.17
CA GLY A 524 6.91 13.04 31.97
C GLY A 524 6.86 13.31 33.49
N THR A 525 7.83 12.75 34.21
CA THR A 525 8.00 13.00 35.65
C THR A 525 8.40 14.46 35.88
N ILE A 526 7.69 15.17 36.74
CA ILE A 526 8.04 16.55 37.11
C ILE A 526 9.05 16.54 38.25
N VAL A 527 10.17 17.25 38.08
CA VAL A 527 11.21 17.41 39.10
C VAL A 527 11.48 18.90 39.29
N ALA A 528 11.67 19.34 40.53
CA ALA A 528 12.08 20.72 40.79
C ALA A 528 13.52 20.94 40.28
N GLY A 529 13.75 22.03 39.55
CA GLY A 529 15.02 22.30 38.92
C GLY A 529 15.00 23.53 38.01
N THR A 530 16.17 23.84 37.47
CA THR A 530 16.36 24.87 36.43
C THR A 530 16.69 24.18 35.11
N TYR A 531 15.94 24.53 34.08
CA TYR A 531 16.02 23.97 32.74
C TYR A 531 16.41 25.06 31.76
N ASP A 532 17.63 24.96 31.25
CA ASP A 532 18.11 25.83 30.18
C ASP A 532 17.71 25.28 28.81
N VAL A 533 16.58 25.75 28.28
CA VAL A 533 16.06 25.28 26.99
C VAL A 533 16.64 26.04 25.79
N PHE A 534 17.42 27.09 26.05
CA PHE A 534 18.05 27.98 25.08
C PHE A 534 19.57 28.02 25.32
N ASP A 535 20.22 26.87 25.15
CA ASP A 535 21.61 26.65 25.54
C ASP A 535 22.59 27.16 24.48
N THR A 536 23.60 27.96 24.85
CA THR A 536 24.66 28.52 23.98
C THR A 536 24.18 29.32 22.76
N ILE A 537 22.92 29.78 22.74
CA ILE A 537 22.46 30.68 21.68
C ILE A 537 23.07 32.07 21.84
N SER A 538 23.30 32.79 20.74
CA SER A 538 23.89 34.16 20.77
C SER A 538 23.05 35.17 21.56
N GLY A 539 21.79 34.85 21.86
CA GLY A 539 20.91 35.60 22.74
C GLY A 539 19.44 35.33 22.45
N ILE A 540 18.56 35.87 23.29
CA ILE A 540 17.11 35.89 23.08
C ILE A 540 16.70 37.35 22.92
N THR A 541 15.76 37.63 22.01
CA THR A 541 15.19 38.98 21.84
C THR A 541 13.66 38.91 21.74
N GLY A 542 13.01 40.06 21.92
CA GLY A 542 11.55 40.15 21.87
C GLY A 542 10.85 39.57 23.10
N THR A 543 9.52 39.60 23.10
CA THR A 543 8.69 38.98 24.15
C THR A 543 7.71 38.00 23.49
N PRO A 544 7.60 36.76 23.99
CA PRO A 544 6.57 35.83 23.55
C PRO A 544 5.16 36.40 23.75
N SER A 545 4.23 35.99 22.89
CA SER A 545 2.81 36.31 22.99
C SER A 545 2.16 35.60 24.19
N SER A 546 2.60 34.38 24.50
CA SER A 546 2.20 33.64 25.70
C SER A 546 3.23 32.58 26.09
N VAL A 547 3.21 32.17 27.36
CA VAL A 547 4.00 31.04 27.87
C VAL A 547 3.08 30.10 28.63
N ALA A 548 3.08 28.82 28.24
CA ALA A 548 2.14 27.82 28.74
C ALA A 548 2.87 26.55 29.22
N ILE A 549 2.15 25.77 30.02
CA ILE A 549 2.50 24.42 30.45
C ILE A 549 1.45 23.46 29.91
N SER A 550 1.89 22.34 29.37
CA SER A 550 1.04 21.22 28.94
C SER A 550 1.50 19.89 29.53
N GLY A 551 0.75 18.81 29.29
CA GLY A 551 1.09 17.46 29.77
C GLY A 551 0.33 17.11 31.04
N ASN A 552 1.03 16.63 32.07
CA ASN A 552 0.42 16.23 33.34
C ASN A 552 -0.13 17.41 34.16
N GLN A 553 0.25 18.63 33.78
CA GLN A 553 -0.29 19.88 34.27
C GLN A 553 -0.69 20.73 33.07
N THR A 554 -1.65 21.63 33.23
CA THR A 554 -2.01 22.59 32.18
C THR A 554 -2.25 23.95 32.81
N LEU A 555 -1.46 24.94 32.39
CA LEU A 555 -1.48 26.29 32.96
C LEU A 555 -0.95 27.29 31.94
N GLU A 556 -1.61 28.45 31.80
CA GLU A 556 -1.04 29.62 31.12
C GLU A 556 -0.35 30.50 32.17
N LEU A 557 0.91 30.85 31.94
CA LEU A 557 1.68 31.67 32.87
C LEU A 557 1.31 33.16 32.72
N THR A 558 1.38 33.90 33.81
CA THR A 558 1.12 35.33 33.83
C THR A 558 2.43 36.10 33.70
N ARG A 559 2.43 37.13 32.84
CA ARG A 559 3.60 37.99 32.62
C ARG A 559 3.74 39.06 33.70
N SER A 560 4.95 39.23 34.22
CA SER A 560 5.40 40.37 35.02
C SER A 560 6.79 40.82 34.55
N GLY A 561 6.85 41.89 33.77
CA GLY A 561 8.09 42.35 33.14
C GLY A 561 8.62 41.36 32.10
N THR A 562 9.83 40.86 32.32
CA THR A 562 10.52 39.84 31.51
C THR A 562 10.32 38.42 32.06
N THR A 563 9.56 38.27 33.14
CA THR A 563 9.30 36.98 33.80
C THR A 563 7.86 36.55 33.60
N TRP A 564 7.65 35.25 33.39
CA TRP A 564 6.34 34.60 33.32
C TRP A 564 6.23 33.61 34.48
N SER A 565 5.15 33.65 35.26
CA SER A 565 5.00 32.77 36.42
C SER A 565 3.58 32.27 36.65
N GLY A 566 3.48 31.19 37.41
CA GLY A 566 2.22 30.59 37.83
C GLY A 566 2.45 29.32 38.65
N SER A 567 1.42 28.81 39.31
CA SER A 567 1.53 27.64 40.19
C SER A 567 0.45 26.62 39.88
N SER A 568 0.80 25.33 39.84
CA SER A 568 -0.16 24.23 39.70
C SER A 568 0.45 22.94 40.25
N GLY A 569 -0.39 22.04 40.77
CA GLY A 569 0.04 20.70 41.17
C GLY A 569 1.14 20.66 42.25
N GLY A 570 1.22 21.68 43.11
CA GLY A 570 2.27 21.78 44.15
C GLY A 570 3.62 22.29 43.66
N PHE A 571 3.67 22.87 42.46
CA PHE A 571 4.87 23.48 41.90
C PHE A 571 4.62 24.93 41.49
N ASP A 572 5.64 25.76 41.68
CA ASP A 572 5.76 27.09 41.10
C ASP A 572 6.60 26.99 39.82
N TYR A 573 6.11 27.63 38.77
CA TYR A 573 6.74 27.66 37.46
C TYR A 573 7.16 29.08 37.13
N THR A 574 8.38 29.24 36.62
CA THR A 574 8.90 30.55 36.21
C THR A 574 9.68 30.43 34.90
N PHE A 575 9.46 31.34 33.96
CA PHE A 575 10.26 31.48 32.74
C PHE A 575 10.74 32.92 32.58
N SER A 576 12.04 33.11 32.32
CA SER A 576 12.63 34.43 32.08
C SER A 576 12.97 34.61 30.60
N THR A 577 12.44 35.66 29.97
CA THR A 577 12.78 36.01 28.58
C THR A 577 14.19 36.58 28.44
N ASP A 578 14.79 37.06 29.54
CA ASP A 578 16.14 37.63 29.54
C ASP A 578 17.21 36.54 29.55
N THR A 579 16.95 35.43 30.25
CA THR A 579 17.92 34.35 30.43
C THR A 579 17.54 33.08 29.69
N GLY A 580 16.31 32.93 29.22
CA GLY A 580 15.81 31.70 28.61
C GLY A 580 15.59 30.55 29.59
N LEU A 581 15.81 30.76 30.89
CA LEU A 581 15.71 29.72 31.91
C LEU A 581 14.26 29.46 32.29
N PHE A 582 13.87 28.19 32.27
CA PHE A 582 12.63 27.69 32.86
C PHE A 582 12.92 27.04 34.22
N GLN A 583 12.15 27.39 35.25
CA GLN A 583 12.35 26.92 36.61
C GLN A 583 11.07 26.28 37.13
N ILE A 584 11.23 25.16 37.81
CA ILE A 584 10.19 24.46 38.56
C ILE A 584 10.65 24.41 40.01
N ALA A 585 9.89 25.01 40.93
CA ALA A 585 10.14 24.92 42.36
C ALA A 585 9.00 24.16 43.03
N ALA A 586 9.32 23.20 43.90
CA ALA A 586 8.29 22.56 44.71
C ALA A 586 7.77 23.56 45.75
N VAL A 587 6.45 23.75 45.79
CA VAL A 587 5.80 24.56 46.82
C VAL A 587 5.86 23.76 48.12
N PRO A 588 6.54 24.25 49.17
CA PRO A 588 6.54 23.55 50.45
C PRO A 588 5.10 23.42 50.93
N GLU A 589 4.63 22.19 51.17
CA GLU A 589 3.35 22.02 51.83
C GLU A 589 3.36 22.83 53.13
N PRO A 590 2.31 23.61 53.44
CA PRO A 590 2.23 24.29 54.71
C PRO A 590 2.31 23.22 55.80
N ARG A 591 3.47 23.14 56.47
CA ARG A 591 3.69 22.17 57.54
C ARG A 591 2.57 22.35 58.55
N THR A 592 1.67 21.38 58.64
CA THR A 592 0.55 21.29 59.58
C THR A 592 1.03 21.11 61.04
N LYS A 593 2.13 21.76 61.43
CA LYS A 593 2.78 21.60 62.74
C LYS A 593 2.50 22.72 63.74
N HIS A 594 1.70 23.74 63.43
CA HIS A 594 1.41 24.82 64.40
C HIS A 594 -0.06 25.24 64.54
N ALA A 595 -1.00 24.68 63.76
CA ALA A 595 -2.43 25.00 63.94
C ALA A 595 -3.12 24.21 65.06
N LEU A 596 -2.49 23.17 65.64
CA LEU A 596 -3.08 22.38 66.73
C LEU A 596 -2.60 22.77 68.14
N LEU A 597 -1.75 23.80 68.28
CA LEU A 597 -1.18 24.21 69.58
C LEU A 597 -1.72 25.54 70.13
N ILE A 598 -2.61 26.23 69.40
CA ILE A 598 -3.31 27.43 69.89
C ILE A 598 -4.76 27.11 70.31
N GLY A 599 -5.28 25.91 69.98
CA GLY A 599 -6.64 25.48 70.34
C GLY A 599 -6.81 24.87 71.74
N SER A 600 -5.73 24.56 72.48
CA SER A 600 -5.79 23.83 73.76
C SER A 600 -5.35 24.65 74.98
N LEU A 601 -5.05 25.94 74.85
CA LEU A 601 -4.73 26.82 76.00
C LEU A 601 -5.87 27.77 76.43
N LEU A 602 -7.07 27.67 75.81
CA LEU A 602 -8.19 28.60 76.03
C LEU A 602 -9.48 27.91 76.52
N LEU A 603 -9.36 26.75 77.17
CA LEU A 603 -10.50 26.01 77.72
C LEU A 603 -10.21 25.50 79.14
N LEU A 604 -9.76 26.40 80.02
CA LEU A 604 -9.76 26.16 81.47
C LEU A 604 -9.81 27.42 82.34
N VAL A 605 -10.48 28.50 81.91
CA VAL A 605 -10.87 29.60 82.82
C VAL A 605 -12.21 30.21 82.35
N THR A 606 -13.32 29.55 82.65
CA THR A 606 -14.61 30.19 83.01
C THR A 606 -15.61 29.09 83.36
N GLY A 607 -15.72 28.79 84.64
CA GLY A 607 -16.68 27.80 85.14
C GLY A 607 -17.14 28.12 86.56
N VAL A 608 -17.38 29.39 86.90
CA VAL A 608 -18.04 29.77 88.17
C VAL A 608 -18.83 31.08 87.98
N TRP A 609 -20.16 30.95 88.14
CA TRP A 609 -21.14 31.95 88.59
C TRP A 609 -21.74 32.98 87.62
N ARG A 610 -23.03 32.75 87.28
CA ARG A 610 -24.14 33.60 87.78
C ARG A 610 -25.51 33.00 87.43
N GLN A 611 -26.26 32.59 88.45
CA GLN A 611 -27.72 32.70 88.42
C GLN A 611 -28.18 33.07 89.83
N HIS A 612 -28.86 34.22 89.94
CA HIS A 612 -29.30 34.79 91.21
C HIS A 612 -30.79 35.16 91.08
N ARG A 613 -31.58 34.74 92.10
CA ARG A 613 -32.87 35.30 92.58
C ARG A 613 -34.13 35.03 91.72
N HIS A 614 -35.36 34.87 92.22
CA HIS A 614 -36.03 35.14 93.52
C HIS A 614 -37.42 34.42 93.51
N HIS A 615 -37.89 33.72 94.57
CA HIS A 615 -38.83 34.10 95.66
C HIS A 615 -40.26 33.47 95.62
N ARG A 616 -40.74 33.13 96.84
CA ARG A 616 -42.12 32.89 97.36
C ARG A 616 -42.72 31.49 97.10
N ALA A 617 -43.39 30.82 98.05
CA ALA A 617 -43.84 31.12 99.41
C ALA A 617 -43.74 29.86 100.28
#